data_AF-A0A2S8BRB2-F1
#
_entry.id   AF-A0A2S8BRB2-F1
#
_cell.length_a   1.000
_cell.length_b   1.000
_cell.length_c   1.000
_cell.angle_alpha   90.00
_cell.angle_beta   90.00
_cell.angle_gamma   90.00
#
_symmetry.space_group_name_H-M   'P 1'
#
loop_
_entity.id
_entity.type
_entity.pdbx_description
1 polymer ?
#
loop_
_entity_poly.entity_id
_entity_poly.type
_entity_poly.pdbx_seq_one_letter_code
_entity_poly.pdbx_strand_id
1 'polypeptide(L)'
;MGLCLELPRLTFWAWTMQEAMAGIEQLVDEDIAEREAAGDKLPTPITDRPFSGKFLVRTSPMLHARLAVEAADQNVSMNYWVALKLAERPPPSLLDW
;
A
#
# COMPACT_ATOMS: atom_id res chain seq x y z
N MET A 1 -9.25 16.18 4.04
CA MET A 1 -7.82 16.17 3.66
C MET A 1 -7.62 15.17 2.54
N GLY A 2 -7.03 15.59 1.42
CA GLY A 2 -6.61 14.75 0.30
C GLY A 2 -5.09 14.59 0.30
N LEU A 3 -4.61 13.40 -0.09
CA LEU A 3 -3.20 13.01 -0.09
C LEU A 3 -2.90 12.18 -1.36
N CYS A 4 -1.72 12.37 -1.94
CA CYS A 4 -1.19 11.53 -3.01
C CYS A 4 -0.06 10.65 -2.46
N LEU A 5 -0.16 9.33 -2.61
CA LEU A 5 0.84 8.40 -2.06
C LEU A 5 2.17 8.46 -2.82
N GLU A 6 2.11 8.69 -4.12
CA GLU A 6 3.25 8.86 -5.01
C GLU A 6 4.00 10.18 -4.76
N LEU A 7 3.28 11.19 -4.27
CA LEU A 7 3.79 12.54 -4.00
C LEU A 7 3.47 12.96 -2.56
N PRO A 8 4.12 12.37 -1.53
CA PRO A 8 3.74 12.53 -0.12
C PRO A 8 3.81 13.97 0.41
N ARG A 9 4.50 14.88 -0.30
CA ARG A 9 4.55 16.30 0.05
C ARG A 9 3.27 17.05 -0.34
N LEU A 10 2.49 16.51 -1.28
CA LEU A 10 1.27 17.12 -1.76
C LEU A 10 0.11 16.72 -0.85
N THR A 11 -0.45 17.73 -0.20
CA THR A 11 -1.59 17.58 0.70
C THR A 11 -2.56 18.72 0.45
N PHE A 12 -3.86 18.44 0.48
CA PHE A 12 -4.89 19.46 0.29
C PHE A 12 -5.93 19.38 1.40
N TRP A 13 -6.21 20.51 2.04
CA TRP A 13 -7.21 20.63 3.09
C TRP A 13 -8.45 21.34 2.58
N ALA A 14 -9.61 20.76 2.88
CA ALA A 14 -10.92 21.33 2.57
C ALA A 14 -11.95 20.87 3.59
N TRP A 15 -13.10 21.53 3.59
CA TRP A 15 -14.21 21.25 4.51
C TRP A 15 -15.02 20.03 4.11
N THR A 16 -15.05 19.69 2.82
CA THR A 16 -15.73 18.50 2.29
C THR A 16 -14.74 17.52 1.66
N MET A 17 -15.17 16.26 1.55
CA MET A 17 -14.39 15.21 0.87
C MET A 17 -14.21 15.54 -0.62
N GLN A 18 -15.27 16.02 -1.27
CA GLN A 18 -15.27 16.36 -2.69
C GLN A 18 -14.29 17.48 -3.01
N GLU A 19 -14.29 18.55 -2.22
CA GLU A 19 -13.32 19.65 -2.36
C GLU A 19 -11.90 19.18 -2.06
N ALA A 20 -11.72 18.30 -1.06
CA ALA A 20 -10.41 17.77 -0.73
C ALA A 20 -9.85 16.90 -1.86
N MET A 21 -10.71 16.17 -2.58
CA MET A 21 -10.34 15.33 -3.70
C MET A 21 -10.03 16.14 -4.95
N ALA A 22 -10.92 17.05 -5.33
CA ALA A 22 -10.69 17.94 -6.46
C ALA A 22 -9.41 18.78 -6.28
N GLY A 23 -9.16 19.27 -5.05
CA GLY A 23 -7.98 20.06 -4.76
C GLY A 23 -6.67 19.27 -4.80
N ILE A 24 -6.65 18.01 -4.36
CA ILE A 24 -5.43 17.18 -4.49
C ILE A 24 -5.20 16.74 -5.94
N GLU A 25 -6.26 16.46 -6.71
CA GLU A 25 -6.15 16.15 -8.15
C GLU A 25 -5.51 17.32 -8.91
N GLN A 26 -6.03 18.53 -8.72
CA GLN A 26 -5.47 19.74 -9.34
C GLN A 26 -4.00 19.96 -8.94
N LEU A 27 -3.67 19.81 -7.65
CA LEU A 27 -2.30 20.01 -7.17
C LEU A 27 -1.32 18.98 -7.75
N VAL A 28 -1.77 17.76 -8.00
CA VAL A 28 -0.97 16.72 -8.67
C VAL A 28 -0.74 17.08 -10.14
N ASP A 29 -1.78 17.54 -10.86
CA ASP A 29 -1.66 17.95 -12.26
C ASP A 29 -0.68 19.13 -12.42
N GLU A 30 -0.73 20.10 -11.51
CA GLU A 30 0.19 21.24 -11.47
C GLU A 30 1.65 20.80 -11.23
N ASP A 31 1.91 19.90 -10.27
CA ASP A 31 3.25 19.36 -9.99
C ASP A 31 3.80 18.57 -11.18
N ILE A 32 2.95 17.77 -11.84
CA ILE A 32 3.35 16.99 -13.02
C ILE A 32 3.74 17.95 -14.15
N ALA A 33 2.91 18.95 -14.45
CA ALA A 33 3.19 19.91 -15.52
C ALA A 33 4.48 20.72 -15.27
N GLU A 34 4.72 21.16 -14.03
CA GLU A 34 5.95 21.87 -13.66
C GLU A 34 7.20 21.00 -13.88
N ARG A 35 7.13 19.73 -13.46
CA ARG A 35 8.25 18.79 -13.55
C ARG A 35 8.51 18.34 -14.98
N GLU A 36 7.45 18.15 -15.78
CA GLU A 36 7.60 17.91 -17.22
C GLU A 36 8.27 19.08 -17.94
N ALA A 37 7.90 20.32 -17.60
CA ALA A 37 8.52 21.52 -18.15
C ALA A 37 10.00 21.66 -17.73
N ALA A 38 10.34 21.24 -16.51
CA ALA A 38 11.72 21.19 -16.02
C ALA A 38 12.55 20.02 -16.61
N GLY A 39 11.92 19.06 -17.27
CA GLY A 39 12.57 17.83 -17.74
C GLY A 39 12.88 16.83 -16.63
N ASP A 40 12.20 16.95 -15.49
CA ASP A 40 12.37 16.08 -14.33
C ASP A 40 11.74 14.71 -14.55
N LYS A 41 12.31 13.69 -13.91
CA LYS A 41 11.75 12.33 -13.93
C LYS A 41 10.60 12.21 -12.93
N LEU A 42 9.39 11.97 -13.44
CA LEU A 42 8.22 11.68 -12.61
C LEU A 42 8.33 10.31 -11.91
N PRO A 43 7.79 10.15 -10.69
CA PRO A 43 7.72 8.86 -10.03
C PRO A 43 6.80 7.92 -10.82
N THR A 44 7.15 6.64 -10.87
CA THR A 44 6.25 5.62 -11.40
C THR A 44 5.08 5.40 -10.44
N PRO A 45 3.82 5.42 -10.93
CA PRO A 45 2.64 5.10 -10.13
C PRO A 45 2.85 3.81 -9.36
N ILE A 46 2.36 3.72 -8.12
CA ILE A 46 2.57 2.52 -7.30
C ILE A 46 1.95 1.30 -7.99
N THR A 47 0.80 1.47 -8.65
CA THR A 47 0.08 0.44 -9.40
C THR A 47 0.84 -0.11 -10.59
N ASP A 48 1.70 0.70 -11.20
CA ASP A 48 2.38 0.37 -12.46
C ASP A 48 3.74 -0.30 -12.21
N ARG A 49 4.14 -0.42 -10.94
CA ARG A 49 5.36 -1.13 -10.56
C ARG A 49 5.18 -2.62 -10.82
N PRO A 50 6.18 -3.33 -11.36
CA PRO A 50 6.08 -4.77 -11.53
C PRO A 50 6.06 -5.46 -10.16
N PHE A 51 4.94 -6.11 -9.83
CA PHE A 51 4.79 -6.88 -8.60
C PHE A 51 5.08 -8.37 -8.87
N SER A 52 6.22 -8.85 -8.37
CA SER A 52 6.65 -10.24 -8.56
C SER A 52 5.91 -11.27 -7.69
N GLY A 53 5.15 -10.79 -6.69
CA GLY A 53 4.56 -11.62 -5.63
C GLY A 53 5.58 -12.23 -4.66
N LYS A 54 6.89 -11.99 -4.87
CA LYS A 54 7.97 -12.51 -4.02
C LYS A 54 8.46 -11.40 -3.10
N PHE A 55 8.37 -11.64 -1.80
CA PHE A 55 8.90 -10.74 -0.79
C PHE A 55 9.43 -11.54 0.40
N LEU A 56 10.51 -11.06 0.99
CA LEU A 56 11.13 -11.67 2.17
C LEU A 56 10.61 -10.96 3.42
N VAL A 57 9.92 -11.71 4.29
CA VAL A 57 9.43 -11.20 5.58
C VAL A 57 10.31 -11.70 6.69
N ARG A 58 10.92 -10.77 7.44
CA ARG A 58 11.58 -11.10 8.71
C ARG A 58 10.51 -11.28 9.78
N THR A 59 10.63 -12.33 10.57
CA THR A 59 9.70 -12.66 11.64
C THR A 59 10.41 -13.30 12.83
N SER A 60 9.72 -13.43 13.97
CA SER A 60 10.25 -14.15 15.13
C SER A 60 10.30 -15.66 14.87
N PRO A 61 11.27 -16.38 15.48
CA PRO A 61 11.34 -17.84 15.37
C PRO A 61 10.04 -18.53 15.83
N MET A 62 9.39 -17.97 16.85
CA MET A 62 8.11 -18.47 17.38
C MET A 62 6.98 -18.40 16.34
N LEU A 63 6.85 -17.27 15.64
CA LEU A 63 5.82 -17.12 14.61
C LEU A 63 6.10 -18.04 13.42
N HIS A 64 7.37 -18.15 13.01
CA HIS A 64 7.77 -19.06 11.94
C HIS A 64 7.44 -20.52 12.29
N ALA A 65 7.76 -20.98 13.50
CA ALA A 65 7.43 -22.33 13.96
C ALA A 65 5.93 -22.60 13.93
N ARG A 66 5.12 -21.64 14.42
CA ARG A 66 3.66 -21.75 14.40
C ARG A 66 3.12 -21.88 12.97
N LEU A 67 3.57 -21.03 12.05
CA LEU A 67 3.16 -21.09 10.65
C LEU A 67 3.54 -22.41 9.97
N ALA A 68 4.71 -22.95 10.28
CA ALA A 68 5.17 -24.23 9.75
C ALA A 68 4.30 -25.40 10.25
N VAL A 69 3.94 -25.40 11.54
CA VAL A 69 3.06 -26.43 12.12
C VAL A 69 1.65 -26.35 11.53
N GLU A 70 1.06 -25.15 11.48
CA GLU A 70 -0.28 -24.95 10.90
C GLU A 70 -0.32 -25.36 9.42
N ALA A 71 0.69 -25.00 8.63
CA ALA A 71 0.75 -25.40 7.23
C ALA A 71 0.85 -26.93 7.05
N ALA A 72 1.61 -27.60 7.91
CA ALA A 72 1.73 -29.05 7.90
C ALA A 72 0.41 -29.75 8.27
N ASP A 73 -0.29 -29.24 9.28
CA ASP A 73 -1.61 -29.74 9.71
C ASP A 73 -2.65 -29.65 8.57
N GLN A 74 -2.61 -28.55 7.81
CA GLN A 74 -3.49 -28.33 6.66
C GLN A 74 -2.99 -29.00 5.37
N ASN A 75 -1.85 -29.71 5.43
CA ASN A 75 -1.21 -30.39 4.30
C ASN A 75 -0.95 -29.47 3.08
N VAL A 76 -0.47 -28.25 3.35
CA VAL A 76 -0.15 -27.24 2.32
C VAL A 76 1.25 -26.67 2.53
N SER A 77 1.77 -25.97 1.51
CA SER A 77 3.03 -25.23 1.68
C SER A 77 2.87 -24.06 2.66
N MET A 78 3.92 -23.77 3.42
CA MET A 78 3.92 -22.63 4.35
C MET A 78 3.67 -21.30 3.62
N ASN A 79 4.19 -21.11 2.40
CA ASN A 79 3.94 -19.91 1.59
C ASN A 79 2.45 -19.78 1.23
N TYR A 80 1.79 -20.88 0.86
CA TYR A 80 0.35 -20.88 0.58
C TYR A 80 -0.46 -20.58 1.83
N TRP A 81 -0.10 -21.18 2.97
CA TRP A 81 -0.75 -20.90 4.25
C TRP A 81 -0.64 -19.43 4.66
N VAL A 82 0.54 -18.83 4.50
CA VAL A 82 0.76 -17.40 4.72
C VAL A 82 -0.08 -16.55 3.78
N ALA A 83 -0.17 -16.91 2.50
CA ALA A 83 -0.99 -16.18 1.53
C ALA A 83 -2.48 -16.20 1.89
N LEU A 84 -3.01 -17.35 2.33
CA LEU A 84 -4.39 -17.45 2.83
C LEU A 84 -4.63 -16.53 4.03
N LYS A 85 -3.75 -16.60 5.05
CA LYS A 85 -3.84 -15.74 6.24
C LYS A 85 -3.78 -14.25 5.91
N LEU A 86 -3.01 -13.84 4.91
CA LEU A 86 -2.92 -12.45 4.46
C LEU A 86 -4.16 -11.99 3.68
N ALA A 87 -4.78 -12.89 2.91
CA ALA A 87 -6.00 -12.62 2.18
C ALA A 87 -7.22 -12.46 3.10
N GLU A 88 -7.22 -13.14 4.26
CA GLU A 88 -8.31 -13.13 5.24
C GLU A 88 -8.38 -11.88 6.13
N ARG A 89 -7.74 -10.75 5.77
CA ARG A 89 -7.73 -9.54 6.60
C ARG A 89 -9.17 -9.04 6.87
N PRO A 90 -9.68 -9.08 8.13
CA PRO A 90 -10.84 -8.28 8.46
C PRO A 90 -10.45 -6.80 8.33
N PRO A 91 -11.33 -5.92 7.81
CA PRO A 91 -11.04 -4.50 7.75
C PRO A 91 -10.65 -4.01 9.15
N PRO A 92 -9.67 -3.09 9.27
CA PRO A 92 -9.32 -2.53 10.57
C PRO A 92 -10.60 -2.07 11.26
N SER A 93 -10.87 -2.60 12.45
CA SER A 93 -12.08 -2.23 13.17
C SER A 93 -11.90 -0.79 13.66
N LEU A 94 -12.98 -0.03 13.72
CA LEU A 94 -13.00 1.35 14.22
C LEU A 94 -12.54 1.51 15.69
N LEU A 95 -12.17 0.41 16.37
CA LEU A 95 -11.81 0.32 17.78
C LEU A 95 -10.33 -0.02 18.03
N ASP A 96 -9.50 -0.16 16.98
CA ASP A 96 -8.09 -0.54 17.11
C ASP A 96 -7.13 0.66 17.34
N TRP A 97 -7.60 1.74 17.99
CA TRP A 97 -6.79 2.92 18.37
C TRP A 97 -6.73 3.14 19.89
#